data_AF-A0A1Y2MIJ8-F1
#
_entry.id   AF-A0A1Y2MIJ8-F1
#
_cell.length_a   1.000
_cell.length_b   1.000
_cell.length_c   1.000
_cell.angle_alpha   90.00
_cell.angle_beta   90.00
_cell.angle_gamma   90.00
#
_symmetry.space_group_name_H-M   'P 1'
#
loop_
_entity.id
_entity.type
_entity.pdbx_description
1 polymer ?
#
loop_
_entity_poly.entity_id
_entity_poly.type
_entity_poly.pdbx_seq_one_letter_code
_entity_poly.pdbx_strand_id
1 'polypeptide(L)' 'MLAELNHPGVGYWRDLQHALREDDGRLAQELAAIRDHAELPDQISVIRTFDILVWTTGKQARQTDSLLLDE' A
#
# COMPACT_ATOMS: atom_id res chain seq x y z
N MET A 1 0.98 -10.51 0.96
CA MET A 1 1.76 -9.48 1.67
C MET A 1 1.00 -8.16 1.89
N LEU A 2 0.05 -7.75 1.03
CA LEU A 2 -0.63 -6.45 1.19
C LEU A 2 -1.93 -6.49 2.05
N ALA A 3 -2.48 -7.67 2.33
CA ALA A 3 -3.77 -7.82 3.01
C ALA A 3 -3.74 -7.58 4.53
N GLU A 4 -2.56 -7.56 5.16
CA GLU A 4 -2.43 -7.46 6.62
C GLU A 4 -2.33 -6.03 7.16
N LEU A 5 -2.29 -5.02 6.28
CA LEU A 5 -2.09 -3.62 6.66
C LEU A 5 -3.45 -2.92 6.86
N ASN A 6 -4.24 -3.41 7.81
CA ASN A 6 -5.58 -2.88 8.16
C ASN A 6 -5.49 -1.85 9.31
N HIS A 7 -5.67 -0.56 8.99
CA HIS A 7 -5.85 0.61 9.87
C HIS A 7 -4.78 0.90 10.97
N PRO A 8 -4.55 2.17 11.36
CA PRO A 8 -3.46 2.53 12.27
C PRO A 8 -3.83 2.21 13.73
N GLY A 9 -3.71 0.94 14.11
CA GLY A 9 -3.65 0.51 15.50
C GLY A 9 -2.30 0.80 16.14
N VAL A 10 -2.18 0.55 17.45
CA VAL A 10 -0.91 0.63 18.18
C VAL A 10 0.06 -0.40 17.57
N GLY A 11 1.09 0.07 16.86
CA GLY A 11 2.10 -0.78 16.24
C GLY A 11 2.22 -0.61 14.72
N TYR A 12 1.15 -0.18 14.05
CA TYR A 12 1.09 -0.09 12.58
C TYR A 12 2.31 0.59 11.95
N TRP A 13 2.68 1.79 12.43
CA TRP A 13 3.82 2.52 11.87
C TRP A 13 5.16 1.84 12.12
N ARG A 14 5.29 1.08 13.21
CA ARG A 14 6.49 0.30 13.52
C ARG A 14 6.59 -0.91 12.60
N ASP A 15 5.48 -1.60 12.40
CA ASP A 15 5.42 -2.79 11.55
C ASP A 15 5.63 -2.40 10.08
N LEU A 16 5.03 -1.29 9.64
CA LEU A 16 5.30 -0.72 8.31
C LEU A 16 6.77 -0.32 8.15
N GLN A 17 7.37 0.32 9.16
CA GLN A 17 8.79 0.66 9.13
C GLN A 17 9.66 -0.59 9.04
N HIS A 18 9.29 -1.68 9.72
CA HIS A 18 9.97 -2.96 9.64
C HIS A 18 9.88 -3.54 8.22
N ALA A 19 8.66 -3.67 7.69
CA ALA A 19 8.40 -4.19 6.35
C ALA A 19 9.09 -3.38 5.24
N LEU A 20 9.20 -2.05 5.39
CA LEU A 20 9.92 -1.20 4.44
C LEU A 20 11.44 -1.38 4.47
N ARG A 21 11.99 -1.99 5.51
CA ARG A 21 13.43 -2.24 5.71
C ARG A 21 13.84 -3.70 5.52
N GLU A 22 12.89 -4.62 5.63
CA GLU A 22 13.09 -6.03 5.32
C GLU A 22 13.53 -6.22 3.85
N ASP A 23 14.14 -7.37 3.59
CA ASP A 23 14.61 -7.78 2.26
C ASP A 23 15.39 -6.68 1.53
N ASP A 24 16.36 -6.07 2.22
CA ASP A 24 17.19 -4.97 1.71
C ASP A 24 16.37 -3.77 1.19
N GLY A 25 15.19 -3.55 1.78
CA GLY A 25 14.28 -2.48 1.41
C GLY A 25 13.55 -2.72 0.09
N ARG A 26 13.39 -3.98 -0.33
CA ARG A 26 12.72 -4.36 -1.58
C ARG A 26 11.35 -3.69 -1.76
N LEU A 27 10.51 -3.69 -0.72
CA LEU A 27 9.20 -3.03 -0.78
C LEU A 27 9.32 -1.53 -1.06
N ALA A 28 10.27 -0.85 -0.41
CA ALA A 28 10.51 0.57 -0.64
C ALA A 28 10.99 0.84 -2.07
N GLN A 29 11.83 -0.04 -2.63
CA GLN A 29 12.30 0.04 -4.02
C GLN A 29 11.17 -0.19 -5.02
N GLU A 30 10.31 -1.20 -4.80
CA GLU A 30 9.14 -1.46 -5.66
C GLU A 30 8.16 -0.28 -5.63
N LEU A 31 7.90 0.29 -4.46
CA LEU A 31 7.05 1.49 -4.33
C LEU A 31 7.64 2.72 -5.00
N ALA A 32 8.97 2.90 -4.94
CA ALA A 32 9.66 3.95 -5.68
C ALA A 32 9.55 3.74 -7.19
N ALA A 33 9.76 2.53 -7.68
CA ALA A 33 9.61 2.19 -9.09
C ALA A 33 8.18 2.44 -9.60
N ILE A 34 7.15 2.12 -8.79
CA ILE A 34 5.75 2.43 -9.12
C ILE A 34 5.53 3.94 -9.20
N ARG A 35 6.04 4.70 -8.22
CA ARG A 35 5.94 6.17 -8.22
C ARG A 35 6.57 6.77 -9.47
N ASP A 36 7.77 6.32 -9.80
CA ASP A 36 8.54 6.82 -10.93
C ASP A 36 7.87 6.43 -12.26
N HIS A 37 7.33 5.21 -12.37
CA HIS A 37 6.58 4.75 -13.53
C HIS A 37 5.27 5.52 -13.74
N ALA A 38 4.62 5.93 -12.66
CA ALA A 38 3.42 6.77 -12.69
C ALA A 38 3.74 8.26 -12.89
N GLU A 39 5.01 8.61 -13.12
CA GLU A 39 5.49 9.99 -13.33
C GLU A 39 5.03 10.95 -12.23
N LEU A 40 4.93 10.44 -11.00
CA LEU A 40 4.49 11.25 -9.86
C LEU A 40 5.59 12.23 -9.45
N PRO A 41 5.24 13.46 -9.04
CA PRO A 41 6.22 14.43 -8.56
C PRO A 41 7.00 13.90 -7.35
N ASP A 42 8.26 14.31 -7.22
CA ASP A 42 9.12 13.93 -6.08
C ASP A 42 8.58 14.36 -4.70
N GLN A 43 7.64 15.31 -4.69
CA GLN A 43 6.90 15.74 -3.50
C GLN A 43 6.01 14.62 -2.93
N ILE A 44 5.65 13.63 -3.77
CA ILE A 44 4.94 12.44 -3.35
C ILE A 44 5.95 11.44 -2.81
N SER A 45 5.88 11.21 -1.50
CA SER A 45 6.74 10.24 -0.83
C SER A 45 6.36 8.80 -1.18
N VAL A 46 7.33 7.89 -1.08
CA VAL A 46 7.14 6.44 -1.22
C VAL A 46 6.04 5.90 -0.29
N ILE A 47 5.96 6.43 0.94
CA ILE A 47 4.91 6.09 1.90
C ILE A 47 3.53 6.52 1.39
N ARG A 48 3.43 7.67 0.73
CA ARG A 48 2.16 8.14 0.17
C ARG A 48 1.71 7.28 -1.02
N THR A 49 2.65 6.82 -1.84
CA THR A 49 2.37 5.82 -2.89
C THR A 49 1.79 4.55 -2.29
N PHE A 50 2.37 4.05 -1.19
CA PHE A 50 1.86 2.89 -0.47
C PHE A 50 0.42 3.10 0.04
N ASP A 51 0.12 4.23 0.70
CA ASP A 51 -1.24 4.53 1.19
C ASP A 51 -2.29 4.45 0.07
N ILE A 52 -1.97 5.01 -1.10
CA ILE A 52 -2.88 5.03 -2.26
C ILE A 52 -3.09 3.61 -2.80
N LEU A 53 -2.05 2.78 -2.85
CA LEU A 53 -2.16 1.39 -3.30
C LEU A 53 -3.02 0.56 -2.34
N VAL A 54 -2.82 0.69 -1.04
CA VAL A 54 -3.65 0.02 -0.02
C VAL A 54 -5.10 0.49 -0.13
N TRP A 55 -5.33 1.79 -0.26
CA TRP A 55 -6.68 2.34 -0.42
C TRP A 55 -7.37 1.83 -1.69
N THR A 56 -6.67 1.84 -2.82
CA THR A 56 -7.20 1.36 -4.12
C THR A 56 -7.52 -0.13 -4.06
N THR A 57 -6.63 -0.94 -3.49
CA THR A 57 -6.82 -2.38 -3.33
C THR A 57 -8.00 -2.69 -2.42
N GLY A 58 -8.09 -2.03 -1.26
CA GLY A 58 -9.20 -2.20 -0.34
C GLY A 58 -10.54 -1.72 -0.92
N LYS A 59 -10.54 -0.70 -1.79
CA LYS A 59 -11.73 -0.26 -2.52
C LYS A 59 -12.19 -1.30 -3.54
N GLN A 60 -11.28 -1.85 -4.34
CA GLN A 60 -11.60 -2.88 -5.33
C GLN A 60 -12.15 -4.14 -4.66
N ALA A 61 -11.58 -4.56 -3.53
CA ALA A 61 -12.09 -5.69 -2.75
C ALA A 61 -13.55 -5.46 -2.32
N ARG A 62 -13.86 -4.30 -1.73
CA ARG A 62 -15.25 -3.97 -1.33
C ARG A 62 -16.22 -3.89 -2.52
N GLN A 63 -15.77 -3.41 -3.68
CA GLN A 63 -16.60 -3.37 -4.88
C GLN A 63 -16.89 -4.78 -5.41
N THR A 64 -15.90 -5.67 -5.36
CA THR A 64 -16.04 -7.08 -5.78
C THR A 64 -16.98 -7.83 -4.84
N ASP A 65 -16.84 -7.65 -3.52
CA ASP A 65 -17.72 -8.27 -2.53
C ASP A 65 -19.18 -7.80 -2.68
N SER A 66 -19.40 -6.53 -3.01
CA SER A 66 -20.76 -6.02 -3.27
C SER A 66 -21.39 -6.70 -4.49
N LEU A 67 -20.63 -6.87 -5.57
CA LEU A 67 -21.13 -7.52 -6.80
C LEU A 67 -21.47 -9.00 -6.60
N LEU A 68 -20.74 -9.71 -5.72
CA LEU A 68 -21.00 -11.11 -5.39
C LEU A 68 -22.17 -11.32 -4.41
N LEU A 69 -22.61 -10.27 -3.72
CA LEU A 69 -23.77 -10.30 -2.80
C LEU A 69 -25.09 -9.87 -3.48
N ASP A 70 -25.01 -9.31 -4.68
CA ASP A 70 -26.14 -8.87 -5.50
C ASP A 70 -26.59 -9.92 -6.55
N GLU A 71 -26.00 -11.13 -6.56
CA GLU A 71 -26.40 -12.32 -7.37
C GLU A 71 -27.11 -13.40 -6.54
#